data_AF-A0A3Q2G7M0-F1
#
_entry.id   AF-A0A3Q2G7M0-F1
#
_cell.length_a   1.000
_cell.length_b   1.000
_cell.length_c   1.000
_cell.angle_alpha   90.00
_cell.angle_beta   90.00
_cell.angle_gamma   90.00
#
_symmetry.space_group_name_H-M   'P 1'
#
loop_
_entity.id
_entity.type
_entity.pdbx_description
1 polymer ?
#
loop_
_entity_poly.entity_id
_entity_poly.type
_entity_poly.pdbx_seq_one_letter_code
_entity_poly.pdbx_strand_id
1 'polypeptide(L)'
;MARLDQIITNMVDVFMEYADDGGKKGQLSKEELKKLFEQEMESPELKDKINAVDIEEAMEMLDKNHDGEVNFREFCRCVCVLAKGYFNKKTGKGGKRGKGKNREEAAEES
;
A
#
# COMPACT_ATOMS: atom_id res chain seq x y z
N MET A 1 -15.96 -21.14 1.47
CA MET A 1 -14.58 -21.37 1.96
C MET A 1 -14.41 -20.70 3.31
N ALA A 2 -13.46 -21.17 4.13
CA ALA A 2 -13.11 -20.44 5.35
C ALA A 2 -12.51 -19.08 4.99
N ARG A 3 -12.69 -18.08 5.85
CA ARG A 3 -12.24 -16.70 5.54
C ARG A 3 -10.74 -16.60 5.31
N LEU A 4 -9.95 -17.42 6.00
CA LEU A 4 -8.50 -17.43 5.82
C LEU A 4 -8.10 -18.04 4.47
N ASP A 5 -8.74 -19.14 4.07
CA ASP A 5 -8.53 -19.75 2.75
C ASP A 5 -8.81 -18.74 1.64
N GLN A 6 -9.92 -17.99 1.74
CA GLN A 6 -10.27 -16.96 0.77
C GLN A 6 -9.23 -15.84 0.68
N ILE A 7 -8.67 -15.41 1.82
CA ILE A 7 -7.62 -14.39 1.81
C ILE A 7 -6.37 -14.92 1.10
N ILE A 8 -5.98 -16.16 1.36
CA ILE A 8 -4.81 -16.78 0.75
C ILE A 8 -5.01 -16.95 -0.76
N THR A 9 -6.16 -17.49 -1.19
CA THR A 9 -6.45 -17.69 -2.61
C THR A 9 -6.54 -16.36 -3.36
N ASN A 10 -7.28 -15.38 -2.83
CA ASN A 10 -7.43 -14.09 -3.48
C ASN A 10 -6.09 -13.35 -3.62
N MET A 11 -5.21 -13.49 -2.62
CA MET A 11 -3.88 -12.88 -2.66
C MET A 11 -3.00 -13.48 -3.78
N VAL A 12 -3.13 -14.77 -4.03
CA VAL A 12 -2.45 -15.46 -5.13
C VAL A 12 -3.06 -15.09 -6.47
N ASP A 13 -4.40 -15.10 -6.57
CA ASP A 13 -5.13 -14.79 -7.79
C ASP A 13 -4.87 -13.35 -8.27
N VAL A 14 -4.97 -12.37 -7.36
CA VAL A 14 -4.63 -10.97 -7.66
C VAL A 14 -3.20 -10.88 -8.17
N PHE A 15 -2.23 -11.49 -7.48
CA PHE A 15 -0.85 -11.41 -7.94
C PHE A 15 -0.67 -11.98 -9.36
N MET A 16 -1.25 -13.14 -9.64
CA MET A 16 -1.14 -13.77 -10.97
C MET A 16 -1.86 -12.99 -12.06
N GLU A 17 -2.98 -12.32 -11.74
CA GLU A 17 -3.71 -11.48 -12.70
C GLU A 17 -2.89 -10.29 -13.18
N TYR A 18 -2.11 -9.66 -12.29
CA TYR A 18 -1.29 -8.51 -12.65
C TYR A 18 0.14 -8.87 -13.07
N ALA A 19 0.67 -10.06 -12.72
CA ALA A 19 2.04 -10.50 -13.04
C ALA A 19 2.11 -11.35 -14.33
N ASP A 20 1.29 -11.00 -15.33
CA ASP A 20 1.14 -11.74 -16.59
C ASP A 20 1.30 -10.84 -17.84
N ASP A 21 1.47 -9.51 -17.70
CA ASP A 21 1.38 -8.57 -18.83
C ASP A 21 2.57 -7.60 -18.90
N GLY A 22 3.59 -7.97 -19.68
CA GLY A 22 4.67 -7.07 -20.10
C GLY A 22 6.03 -7.27 -19.40
N GLY A 23 6.06 -7.99 -18.27
CA GLY A 23 7.29 -8.27 -17.49
C GLY A 23 7.76 -9.74 -17.50
N LYS A 24 8.60 -10.11 -16.53
CA LYS A 24 9.02 -11.50 -16.33
C LYS A 24 7.90 -12.27 -15.66
N LYS A 25 7.46 -13.37 -16.30
CA LYS A 25 6.37 -14.21 -15.78
C LYS A 25 6.55 -14.55 -14.30
N GLY A 26 5.53 -14.22 -13.50
CA GLY A 26 5.54 -14.44 -12.05
C GLY A 26 6.23 -13.34 -11.24
N GLN A 27 6.49 -12.18 -11.85
CA GLN A 27 6.94 -10.96 -11.20
C GLN A 27 6.12 -9.77 -11.72
N LEU A 28 5.98 -8.74 -10.89
CA LEU A 28 5.32 -7.48 -11.24
C LEU A 28 6.40 -6.46 -11.63
N SER A 29 6.31 -5.93 -12.83
CA SER A 29 6.98 -4.69 -13.20
C SER A 29 6.43 -3.50 -12.41
N LYS A 30 7.13 -2.37 -12.47
CA LYS A 30 6.68 -1.11 -11.87
C LYS A 30 5.29 -0.68 -12.38
N GLU A 31 5.00 -0.92 -13.65
CA GLU A 31 3.73 -0.55 -14.29
C GLU A 31 2.58 -1.45 -13.83
N GLU A 32 2.82 -2.76 -13.78
CA GLU A 32 1.86 -3.74 -13.25
C GLU A 32 1.58 -3.51 -11.76
N LEU A 33 2.62 -3.22 -10.96
CA LEU A 33 2.47 -2.88 -9.54
C LEU A 33 1.62 -1.63 -9.33
N LYS A 34 1.82 -0.60 -10.18
CA LYS A 34 1.01 0.63 -10.13
C LYS A 34 -0.46 0.32 -10.39
N LYS A 35 -0.73 -0.42 -11.46
CA LYS A 35 -2.07 -0.82 -11.86
C LYS A 35 -2.76 -1.62 -10.76
N LEU A 36 -2.05 -2.58 -10.16
CA LEU A 36 -2.54 -3.37 -9.03
C LEU A 36 -2.99 -2.46 -7.88
N PHE A 37 -2.18 -1.50 -7.46
CA PHE A 37 -2.57 -0.63 -6.35
C PHE A 37 -3.75 0.29 -6.69
N GLU A 38 -3.82 0.80 -7.92
CA GLU A 38 -4.92 1.67 -8.35
C GLU A 38 -6.26 0.92 -8.41
N GLN A 39 -6.26 -0.35 -8.81
CA GLN A 39 -7.46 -1.17 -9.00
C GLN A 39 -7.90 -1.91 -7.73
N GLU A 40 -6.97 -2.51 -6.98
CA GLU A 40 -7.32 -3.38 -5.84
C GLU A 40 -7.51 -2.62 -4.52
N MET A 41 -6.92 -1.43 -4.38
CA MET A 41 -7.00 -0.67 -3.14
C MET A 41 -8.14 0.35 -3.18
N GLU A 42 -9.40 -0.09 -3.04
CA GLU A 42 -10.55 0.84 -3.08
C GLU A 42 -10.75 1.67 -1.80
N SER A 43 -10.28 1.16 -0.66
CA SER A 43 -10.45 1.84 0.63
C SER A 43 -9.73 3.19 0.64
N PRO A 44 -10.41 4.31 0.96
CA PRO A 44 -9.79 5.64 1.03
C PRO A 44 -8.55 5.67 1.93
N GLU A 45 -8.57 4.86 2.99
CA GLU A 45 -7.50 4.80 4.00
C GLU A 45 -6.25 4.08 3.50
N LEU A 46 -6.44 3.12 2.59
CA LEU A 46 -5.35 2.42 1.92
C LEU A 46 -4.85 3.25 0.72
N LYS A 47 -5.77 3.88 -0.03
CA LYS A 47 -5.44 4.82 -1.11
C LYS A 47 -4.58 5.97 -0.63
N ASP A 48 -4.93 6.61 0.49
CA ASP A 48 -4.13 7.72 1.04
C ASP A 48 -2.69 7.31 1.33
N LYS A 49 -2.48 6.07 1.78
CA LYS A 49 -1.14 5.56 2.11
C LYS A 49 -0.34 5.20 0.86
N ILE A 50 -0.98 4.67 -0.18
CA ILE A 50 -0.34 4.44 -1.47
C ILE A 50 -0.06 5.78 -2.16
N ASN A 51 -1.02 6.69 -2.24
CA ASN A 51 -0.84 8.01 -2.86
C ASN A 51 0.25 8.85 -2.17
N ALA A 52 0.49 8.61 -0.88
CA ALA A 52 1.57 9.26 -0.14
C ALA A 52 2.96 8.67 -0.43
N VAL A 53 3.04 7.49 -1.06
CA VAL A 53 4.28 6.81 -1.42
C VAL A 53 4.39 6.83 -2.94
N ASP A 54 5.47 7.41 -3.49
CA ASP A 54 5.70 7.34 -4.93
C ASP A 54 5.80 5.87 -5.37
N ILE A 55 5.30 5.53 -6.57
CA ILE A 55 5.46 4.17 -7.10
C ILE A 55 6.94 3.78 -7.23
N GLU A 56 7.84 4.75 -7.45
CA GLU A 56 9.30 4.53 -7.42
C GLU A 56 9.79 4.14 -6.04
N GLU A 57 9.41 4.90 -5.02
CA GLU A 57 9.75 4.58 -3.63
C GLU A 57 9.13 3.25 -3.19
N ALA A 58 7.90 2.96 -3.62
CA ALA A 58 7.24 1.69 -3.37
C ALA A 58 8.04 0.55 -4.01
N MET A 59 8.49 0.72 -5.26
CA MET A 59 9.30 -0.28 -5.95
C MET A 59 10.61 -0.54 -5.20
N GLU A 60 11.37 0.50 -4.85
CA GLU A 60 12.62 0.37 -4.08
C GLU A 60 12.40 -0.26 -2.70
N MET A 61 11.26 0.01 -2.07
CA MET A 61 10.90 -0.61 -0.80
C MET A 61 10.55 -2.09 -0.93
N LEU A 62 10.00 -2.52 -2.06
CA LEU A 62 9.51 -3.88 -2.29
C LEU A 62 10.54 -4.79 -2.97
N ASP A 63 11.20 -4.31 -4.01
CA ASP A 63 12.29 -4.99 -4.74
C ASP A 63 13.53 -5.06 -3.83
N LYS A 64 13.67 -6.20 -3.13
CA LYS A 64 14.74 -6.41 -2.13
C LYS A 64 15.94 -7.12 -2.73
N ASN A 65 15.72 -7.89 -3.80
CA ASN A 65 16.79 -8.50 -4.57
C ASN A 65 17.37 -7.52 -5.61
N HIS A 66 16.78 -6.34 -5.77
CA HIS A 66 17.20 -5.29 -6.70
C HIS A 66 17.24 -5.79 -8.16
N ASP A 67 16.26 -6.61 -8.54
CA ASP A 67 16.12 -7.12 -9.91
C ASP A 67 15.24 -6.23 -10.81
N GLY A 68 14.68 -5.14 -10.27
CA GLY A 68 13.82 -4.21 -10.96
C GLY A 68 12.38 -4.69 -11.10
N GLU A 69 12.02 -5.83 -10.52
CA GLU A 69 10.68 -6.40 -10.51
C GLU A 69 10.27 -6.83 -9.09
N VAL A 70 8.99 -7.13 -8.86
CA VAL A 70 8.48 -7.57 -7.56
C VAL A 70 7.98 -9.00 -7.67
N ASN A 71 8.66 -9.94 -7.03
CA ASN A 71 8.20 -11.33 -6.97
C ASN A 71 7.11 -11.52 -5.92
N PHE A 72 6.47 -12.70 -5.92
CA PHE A 72 5.36 -12.99 -5.01
C PHE A 72 5.73 -12.84 -3.52
N ARG A 73 6.98 -13.16 -3.13
CA ARG A 73 7.42 -13.03 -1.74
C ARG A 73 7.50 -11.56 -1.31
N GLU A 74 7.96 -10.70 -2.20
CA GLU A 74 8.05 -9.25 -1.97
C GLU A 74 6.67 -8.61 -1.94
N PHE A 75 5.79 -9.01 -2.86
CA PHE A 75 4.37 -8.65 -2.82
C PHE A 75 3.73 -9.05 -1.48
N CYS A 76 3.98 -10.28 -0.99
CA CYS A 76 3.45 -10.73 0.30
C CYS A 76 3.89 -9.83 1.46
N ARG A 77 5.15 -9.43 1.45
CA ARG A 77 5.69 -8.51 2.44
C ARG A 77 5.00 -7.16 2.39
N CYS A 78 4.74 -6.62 1.19
CA CYS A 78 3.99 -5.38 1.00
C CYS A 78 2.63 -5.43 1.70
N VAL A 79 1.82 -6.44 1.35
CA VAL A 79 0.46 -6.61 1.86
C VAL A 79 0.48 -6.73 3.38
N CYS A 80 1.44 -7.46 3.95
CA CYS A 80 1.61 -7.57 5.40
C CYS A 80 1.94 -6.22 6.07
N VAL A 81 2.77 -5.37 5.46
CA VAL A 81 3.10 -4.04 5.99
C VAL A 81 1.87 -3.11 5.94
N LEU A 82 1.10 -3.15 4.86
CA LEU A 82 -0.15 -2.40 4.73
C LEU A 82 -1.18 -2.86 5.76
N ALA A 83 -1.40 -4.18 5.88
CA ALA A 83 -2.29 -4.78 6.87
C ALA A 83 -1.90 -4.44 8.31
N LYS A 84 -0.60 -4.47 8.64
CA LYS A 84 -0.09 -4.03 9.95
C LYS A 84 -0.36 -2.56 10.22
N GLY A 85 -0.17 -1.69 9.21
CA GLY A 85 -0.50 -0.27 9.31
C GLY A 85 -1.99 -0.04 9.58
N TYR A 86 -2.84 -0.75 8.83
CA TYR A 86 -4.29 -0.72 9.00
C TYR A 86 -4.71 -1.20 10.40
N PHE A 87 -4.14 -2.31 10.86
CA PHE A 87 -4.36 -2.85 12.20
C PHE A 87 -3.95 -1.87 13.30
N ASN A 88 -2.80 -1.22 13.18
CA ASN A 88 -2.30 -0.24 14.15
C ASN A 88 -3.21 1.00 14.24
N LYS A 89 -3.76 1.46 13.11
CA LYS A 89 -4.74 2.55 13.05
C LYS A 89 -6.03 2.14 13.76
N LYS A 90 -6.55 0.95 13.46
CA LYS A 90 -7.78 0.40 14.04
C LYS A 90 -7.69 0.13 15.55
N THR A 91 -6.48 -0.18 16.05
CA THR A 91 -6.23 -0.48 17.47
C THR A 91 -5.74 0.72 18.28
N GLY A 92 -5.73 1.94 17.72
CA GLY A 92 -5.40 3.18 18.45
C GLY A 92 -3.93 3.36 18.83
N LYS A 93 -3.03 2.44 18.45
CA LYS A 93 -1.59 2.54 18.75
C LYS A 93 -0.83 3.54 17.84
N GLY A 94 -1.53 4.26 16.94
CA GLY A 94 -0.95 5.23 16.00
C GLY A 94 -1.07 6.71 16.38
N GLY A 95 -1.63 7.06 17.55
CA GLY A 95 -1.95 8.43 17.91
C GLY A 95 -0.90 9.13 18.79
N LYS A 96 0.19 9.65 18.19
CA LYS A 96 0.92 10.82 18.74
C LYS A 96 1.80 11.50 17.67
N ARG A 97 1.17 12.15 16.69
CA ARG A 97 1.74 13.34 16.06
C ARG A 97 0.77 14.49 16.32
N GLY A 98 1.11 15.30 17.32
CA GLY A 98 0.31 16.44 17.77
C GLY A 98 0.12 17.43 16.63
N LYS A 99 -1.14 17.64 16.25
CA LYS A 99 -1.59 18.78 15.45
C LYS A 99 -1.71 19.97 16.40
N GLY A 100 -0.65 20.76 16.50
CA GLY A 100 -0.69 22.06 17.16
C GLY A 100 -1.54 23.02 16.32
N LYS A 101 -2.81 23.16 16.69
CA LYS A 101 -3.72 24.20 16.21
C LYS A 101 -3.73 25.26 17.30
N ASN A 102 -3.12 26.42 17.07
CA ASN A 102 -3.51 27.63 17.80
C ASN A 102 -4.01 28.66 16.78
N ARG A 103 -5.29 28.96 16.94
CA ARG A 103 -6.07 30.02 16.31
C ARG A 103 -6.25 31.06 17.41
N GLU A 104 -6.29 32.34 17.01
CA GLU A 104 -6.70 33.57 17.73
C GLU A 104 -5.64 34.63 17.45
N GLU A 105 -5.96 35.87 17.06
CA GLU A 105 -7.24 36.55 17.04
C GLU A 105 -7.11 37.81 16.17
N ALA A 106 -8.24 38.24 15.64
CA ALA A 106 -8.39 39.53 14.96
C ALA A 106 -8.03 40.67 15.92
N ALA A 107 -7.34 41.68 15.40
CA ALA A 107 -7.42 43.04 15.94
C ALA A 107 -7.96 43.93 14.81
N GLU A 108 -9.16 44.40 15.09
CA GLU A 108 -10.05 45.29 14.35
C GLU A 108 -9.48 46.71 14.24
N GLU A 109 -10.01 47.44 13.25
CA GLU A 109 -9.76 48.85 12.96
C GLU A 109 -9.81 49.78 14.19
N SER A 110 -8.89 50.75 14.23
CA SER A 110 -9.12 52.16 14.60
C SER A 110 -7.94 53.02 14.15
#